data_AF-A0A1G7ETV8-F1
#
_entry.id   AF-A0A1G7ETV8-F1
#
_cell.length_a   1.000
_cell.length_b   1.000
_cell.length_c   1.000
_cell.angle_alpha   90.00
_cell.angle_beta   90.00
_cell.angle_gamma   90.00
#
_symmetry.space_group_name_H-M   'P 1'
#
loop_
_entity.id
_entity.type
_entity.pdbx_description
1 polymer ?
#
loop_
_entity_poly.entity_id
_entity_poly.type
_entity_poly.pdbx_seq_one_letter_code
_entity_poly.pdbx_strand_id
1 'polypeptide(L)'
;MSVRSDADLDADILVVAKADHVTEQQLACAEKAANYYDVELTSSLQPRFEALREARMAAVMVSRARDWLRKHDLLDRLPDYRPGLTDDAAFARKIETLCDAQGALESADGPRLLNTQWAMQHMTPPDMKTGPMECLFNATAAAGFDVGFIGNRPNTP
;
A
#
# COMPACT_ATOMS: atom_id res chain seq x y z
N MET A 1 8.54 -28.76 -4.99
CA MET A 1 8.22 -27.62 -4.11
C MET A 1 8.76 -27.97 -2.73
N SER A 2 9.50 -27.05 -2.13
CA SER A 2 10.02 -27.18 -0.76
C SER A 2 9.62 -25.94 0.05
N VAL A 3 9.69 -26.03 1.37
CA VAL A 3 9.50 -24.90 2.27
C VAL A 3 10.87 -24.50 2.82
N ARG A 4 11.19 -23.21 2.77
CA ARG A 4 12.36 -22.63 3.45
C ARG A 4 11.84 -21.66 4.50
N SER A 5 12.26 -21.81 5.75
CA SER A 5 11.98 -20.82 6.77
C SER A 5 12.99 -19.67 6.67
N ASP A 6 12.48 -18.45 6.74
CA ASP A 6 13.26 -17.22 6.77
C ASP A 6 13.21 -16.65 8.18
N ALA A 7 14.35 -16.69 8.87
CA ALA A 7 14.44 -16.31 10.27
C ALA A 7 14.33 -14.79 10.48
N ASP A 8 14.69 -13.99 9.47
CA ASP A 8 14.64 -12.53 9.57
C ASP A 8 13.19 -12.02 9.40
N LEU A 9 12.39 -12.76 8.62
CA LEU A 9 10.98 -12.44 8.36
C LEU A 9 10.00 -13.20 9.26
N ASP A 10 10.48 -14.15 10.08
CA ASP A 10 9.66 -15.11 10.84
C ASP A 10 8.57 -15.76 9.94
N ALA A 11 8.97 -16.18 8.73
CA ALA A 11 8.05 -16.59 7.67
C ALA A 11 8.50 -17.88 6.98
N ASP A 12 7.53 -18.68 6.53
CA ASP A 12 7.77 -19.85 5.68
C ASP A 12 7.56 -19.49 4.21
N ILE A 13 8.59 -19.73 3.39
CA ILE A 13 8.64 -19.42 1.96
C ILE A 13 8.47 -20.69 1.14
N LEU A 14 7.53 -20.68 0.20
CA LEU A 14 7.30 -21.74 -0.76
C LEU A 14 8.28 -21.62 -1.93
N VAL A 15 9.22 -22.55 -2.03
CA VAL A 15 10.26 -22.56 -3.08
C VAL A 15 9.89 -23.51 -4.22
N VAL A 16 9.83 -22.97 -5.44
CA VAL A 16 9.55 -23.70 -6.68
C VAL A 16 10.72 -23.55 -7.66
N ALA A 17 11.76 -24.36 -7.44
CA ALA A 17 13.04 -24.24 -8.15
C ALA A 17 13.10 -24.86 -9.57
N LYS A 18 12.05 -25.55 -10.03
CA LYS A 18 12.06 -26.30 -11.32
C LYS A 18 10.82 -26.01 -12.15
N ALA A 19 10.58 -24.74 -12.44
CA ALA A 19 9.47 -24.29 -13.25
C ALA A 19 10.03 -23.44 -14.41
N ASP A 20 10.30 -24.08 -15.54
CA ASP A 20 10.99 -23.44 -16.68
C ASP A 20 10.02 -23.01 -17.79
N HIS A 21 8.76 -23.45 -17.73
CA HIS A 21 7.71 -23.06 -18.68
C HIS A 21 6.34 -23.00 -18.00
N VAL A 22 6.01 -21.85 -17.42
CA VAL A 22 4.71 -21.58 -16.78
C VAL A 22 3.95 -20.53 -17.59
N THR A 23 2.74 -20.88 -18.02
CA THR A 23 1.83 -19.95 -18.68
C THR A 23 1.33 -18.89 -17.71
N GLU A 24 0.88 -17.73 -18.21
CA GLU A 24 0.26 -16.69 -17.37
C GLU A 24 -0.91 -17.23 -16.54
N GLN A 25 -1.74 -18.10 -17.12
CA GLN A 25 -2.89 -18.67 -16.42
C GLN A 25 -2.47 -19.57 -15.25
N GLN A 26 -1.41 -20.36 -15.43
CA GLN A 26 -0.85 -21.19 -14.36
C GLN A 26 -0.21 -20.32 -13.27
N LEU A 27 0.46 -19.24 -13.67
CA LEU A 27 1.09 -18.31 -12.72
C LEU A 27 0.04 -17.57 -11.88
N ALA A 28 -1.05 -17.10 -12.50
CA ALA A 28 -2.19 -16.50 -11.80
C ALA A 28 -2.91 -17.50 -10.88
N CYS A 29 -3.03 -18.77 -11.30
CA CYS A 29 -3.57 -19.81 -10.43
C CYS A 29 -2.66 -20.06 -9.22
N ALA A 30 -1.34 -20.09 -9.42
CA ALA A 30 -0.37 -20.25 -8.35
C ALA A 30 -0.40 -19.07 -7.37
N GLU A 31 -0.49 -17.83 -7.87
CA GLU A 31 -0.61 -16.62 -7.04
C GLU A 31 -1.86 -16.70 -6.15
N LYS A 32 -3.00 -17.03 -6.75
CA LYS A 32 -4.25 -17.19 -6.01
C LYS A 32 -4.18 -18.29 -4.95
N ALA A 33 -3.50 -19.40 -5.25
CA ALA A 33 -3.35 -20.52 -4.33
C ALA A 33 -2.35 -20.22 -3.20
N ALA A 34 -1.28 -19.46 -3.48
CA ALA A 34 -0.31 -19.01 -2.50
C ALA A 34 -0.92 -18.09 -1.45
N ASN A 35 -1.96 -17.33 -1.81
CA ASN A 35 -2.72 -16.48 -0.91
C ASN A 35 -1.83 -15.44 -0.18
N TYR A 36 -1.44 -15.69 1.07
CA TYR A 36 -0.57 -14.80 1.86
C TYR A 36 0.84 -15.37 2.08
N TYR A 37 1.13 -16.56 1.56
CA TYR A 37 2.48 -17.14 1.63
C TYR A 37 3.42 -16.46 0.65
N ASP A 38 4.67 -16.29 1.06
CA ASP A 38 5.73 -15.90 0.16
C ASP A 38 6.15 -17.06 -0.73
N VAL A 39 6.37 -16.74 -2.00
CA VAL A 39 6.71 -17.72 -3.04
C VAL A 39 7.99 -17.27 -3.72
N GLU A 40 8.95 -18.18 -3.76
CA GLU A 40 10.22 -18.03 -4.47
C GLU A 40 10.19 -18.92 -5.72
N LEU A 41 10.16 -18.28 -6.89
CA LEU A 41 10.18 -18.89 -8.21
C LEU A 41 11.55 -18.68 -8.87
N THR A 42 11.74 -19.28 -10.05
CA THR A 42 12.89 -18.98 -10.90
C THR A 42 12.90 -17.49 -11.27
N SER A 43 14.09 -16.92 -11.48
CA SER A 43 14.27 -15.48 -11.77
C SER A 43 13.49 -14.98 -12.99
N SER A 44 13.18 -15.87 -13.93
CA SER A 44 12.36 -15.56 -15.11
C SER A 44 10.86 -15.44 -14.82
N LEU A 45 10.37 -16.07 -13.74
CA LEU A 45 8.95 -16.12 -13.37
C LEU A 45 8.63 -15.18 -12.21
N GLN A 46 9.59 -14.94 -11.31
CA GLN A 46 9.38 -14.14 -10.10
C GLN A 46 8.77 -12.75 -10.40
N PRO A 47 9.28 -11.94 -11.36
CA PRO A 47 8.73 -10.60 -11.59
C PRO A 47 7.28 -10.63 -12.11
N ARG A 48 6.93 -11.65 -12.92
CA ARG A 48 5.56 -11.82 -13.44
C ARG A 48 4.60 -12.24 -12.33
N PHE A 49 5.05 -13.08 -11.40
CA PHE A 49 4.28 -13.49 -10.23
C PHE A 49 4.05 -12.33 -9.27
N GLU A 50 5.10 -11.53 -9.00
CA GLU A 50 5.01 -10.35 -8.16
C GLU A 50 4.04 -9.31 -8.72
N ALA A 51 4.09 -9.04 -10.03
CA ALA A 51 3.14 -8.13 -10.68
C ALA A 51 1.67 -8.59 -10.51
N LEU A 52 1.41 -9.90 -10.60
CA LEU A 52 0.07 -10.47 -10.35
C LEU A 52 -0.35 -10.28 -8.88
N ARG A 53 0.57 -10.52 -7.96
CA ARG A 53 0.34 -10.37 -6.52
C ARG A 53 0.10 -8.91 -6.15
N GLU A 54 0.90 -7.99 -6.65
CA GLU A 54 0.74 -6.54 -6.46
C GLU A 54 -0.62 -6.07 -6.97
N ALA A 55 -1.01 -6.47 -8.18
CA ALA A 55 -2.31 -6.10 -8.75
C ALA A 55 -3.48 -6.61 -7.91
N ARG A 56 -3.44 -7.87 -7.45
CA ARG A 56 -4.47 -8.42 -6.55
C ARG A 56 -4.49 -7.68 -5.21
N MET A 57 -3.33 -7.48 -4.60
CA MET A 57 -3.23 -6.82 -3.30
C MET A 57 -3.67 -5.36 -3.36
N ALA A 58 -3.33 -4.63 -4.42
CA ALA A 58 -3.82 -3.28 -4.65
C ALA A 58 -5.36 -3.24 -4.71
N ALA A 59 -5.98 -4.16 -5.46
CA ALA A 59 -7.45 -4.26 -5.52
C ALA A 59 -8.08 -4.59 -4.15
N VAL A 60 -7.47 -5.50 -3.38
CA VAL A 60 -7.90 -5.83 -2.02
C VAL A 60 -7.79 -4.62 -1.09
N MET A 61 -6.68 -3.87 -1.17
CA MET A 61 -6.46 -2.68 -0.34
C MET A 61 -7.47 -1.58 -0.66
N VAL A 62 -7.76 -1.31 -1.94
CA VAL A 62 -8.81 -0.37 -2.36
C VAL A 62 -10.18 -0.81 -1.83
N SER A 63 -10.52 -2.09 -1.94
CA SER A 63 -11.79 -2.61 -1.41
C SER A 63 -11.90 -2.40 0.11
N ARG A 64 -10.85 -2.78 0.85
CA ARG A 64 -10.80 -2.61 2.32
C ARG A 64 -10.89 -1.14 2.72
N ALA A 65 -10.24 -0.26 1.97
CA ALA A 65 -10.27 1.16 2.20
C ALA A 65 -11.68 1.75 2.03
N ARG A 66 -12.38 1.36 0.97
CA ARG A 66 -13.79 1.76 0.76
C ARG A 66 -14.70 1.24 1.86
N ASP A 67 -14.49 0.01 2.32
CA ASP A 67 -15.26 -0.56 3.43
C ASP A 67 -15.00 0.16 4.76
N TRP A 68 -13.73 0.52 5.03
CA TRP A 68 -13.36 1.32 6.21
C TRP A 68 -14.01 2.70 6.15
N LEU A 69 -13.92 3.42 5.03
CA LEU A 69 -14.54 4.74 4.85
C LEU A 69 -16.06 4.68 4.97
N ARG A 70 -16.70 3.61 4.48
CA ARG A 70 -18.14 3.41 4.63
C ARG A 70 -18.54 3.22 6.09
N LYS A 71 -17.77 2.45 6.86
CA LYS A 71 -18.02 2.23 8.30
C LYS A 71 -17.86 3.51 9.13
N HIS A 72 -17.15 4.50 8.62
CA HIS A 72 -16.91 5.79 9.27
C HIS A 72 -17.70 6.95 8.66
N ASP A 73 -18.66 6.67 7.77
CA ASP A 73 -19.48 7.70 7.09
C ASP A 73 -18.66 8.75 6.30
N LEU A 74 -17.50 8.34 5.77
CA LEU A 74 -16.58 9.19 5.01
C LEU A 74 -16.60 8.91 3.50
N LEU A 75 -17.10 7.75 3.07
CA LEU A 75 -17.01 7.32 1.67
C LEU A 75 -17.69 8.31 0.70
N ASP A 76 -18.87 8.79 1.04
CA ASP A 76 -19.63 9.74 0.20
C ASP A 76 -19.06 11.18 0.24
N ARG A 77 -18.12 11.43 1.15
CA ARG A 77 -17.42 12.72 1.30
C ARG A 77 -16.04 12.69 0.64
N LEU A 78 -15.63 11.55 0.10
CA LEU A 78 -14.33 11.40 -0.53
C LEU A 78 -14.26 12.28 -1.81
N PRO A 79 -13.25 13.15 -1.95
CA PRO A 79 -13.11 13.95 -3.16
C PRO A 79 -12.76 13.07 -4.36
N ASP A 80 -13.28 13.43 -5.53
CA ASP A 80 -12.92 12.77 -6.79
C ASP A 80 -11.47 13.10 -7.19
N TYR A 81 -10.72 12.06 -7.55
CA TYR A 81 -9.36 12.17 -8.05
C TYR A 81 -9.25 11.60 -9.47
N ARG A 82 -8.54 12.31 -10.35
CA ARG A 82 -8.22 11.87 -11.71
C ARG A 82 -6.75 12.15 -12.00
N PRO A 83 -5.90 11.10 -12.11
CA PRO A 83 -4.49 11.27 -12.42
C PRO A 83 -4.27 12.14 -13.67
N GLY A 84 -3.38 13.12 -13.56
CA GLY A 84 -3.03 14.03 -14.66
C GLY A 84 -4.08 15.12 -14.97
N LEU A 85 -5.24 15.12 -14.31
CA LEU A 85 -6.28 16.15 -14.47
C LEU A 85 -6.54 16.93 -13.17
N THR A 86 -6.52 16.24 -12.03
CA THR A 86 -6.68 16.86 -10.72
C THR A 86 -5.34 17.45 -10.26
N ASP A 87 -5.37 18.66 -9.69
CA ASP A 87 -4.22 19.25 -9.00
C ASP A 87 -3.93 18.45 -7.72
N ASP A 88 -2.77 17.79 -7.69
CA ASP A 88 -2.36 16.92 -6.59
C ASP A 88 -2.27 17.65 -5.24
N ALA A 89 -1.80 18.90 -5.21
CA ALA A 89 -1.67 19.68 -3.98
C ALA A 89 -3.04 20.14 -3.46
N ALA A 90 -3.93 20.56 -4.37
CA ALA A 90 -5.30 20.88 -4.00
C ALA A 90 -6.07 19.64 -3.53
N PHE A 91 -5.83 18.49 -4.14
CA PHE A 91 -6.42 17.22 -3.73
C PHE A 91 -5.92 16.77 -2.36
N ALA A 92 -4.61 16.81 -2.13
CA ALA A 92 -3.98 16.47 -0.85
C ALA A 92 -4.61 17.26 0.30
N ARG A 93 -4.75 18.59 0.17
CA ARG A 93 -5.40 19.44 1.20
C ARG A 93 -6.87 19.08 1.46
N LYS A 94 -7.61 18.64 0.44
CA LYS A 94 -9.00 18.17 0.63
C LYS A 94 -9.04 16.89 1.45
N ILE A 95 -8.11 15.96 1.21
CA ILE A 95 -7.97 14.74 1.98
C ILE A 95 -7.57 15.04 3.43
N GLU A 96 -6.58 15.90 3.63
CA GLU A 96 -6.18 16.34 4.98
C GLU A 96 -7.35 16.96 5.74
N THR A 97 -8.15 17.79 5.08
CA THR A 97 -9.35 18.39 5.67
C THR A 97 -10.42 17.34 6.00
N LEU A 98 -10.61 16.33 5.13
CA LEU A 98 -11.54 15.24 5.36
C LEU A 98 -11.14 14.41 6.60
N CYS A 99 -9.84 14.21 6.80
CA CYS A 99 -9.27 13.34 7.81
C CYS A 99 -8.76 14.05 9.08
N ASP A 100 -8.94 15.37 9.18
CA ASP A 100 -8.38 16.20 10.27
C ASP A 100 -6.86 15.99 10.45
N ALA A 101 -6.16 16.03 9.31
CA ALA A 101 -4.76 15.65 9.19
C ALA A 101 -3.93 16.73 8.50
N GLN A 102 -4.16 17.99 8.86
CA GLN A 102 -3.51 19.14 8.22
C GLN A 102 -1.98 19.06 8.36
N GLY A 103 -1.28 19.25 7.24
CA GLY A 103 0.17 19.18 7.16
C GLY A 103 0.73 17.77 7.00
N ALA A 104 -0.12 16.74 6.87
CA ALA A 104 0.30 15.37 6.67
C ALA A 104 0.89 15.11 5.27
N LEU A 105 0.38 15.76 4.24
CA LEU A 105 0.79 15.64 2.83
C LEU A 105 1.46 16.93 2.30
N GLU A 106 1.58 17.96 3.13
CA GLU A 106 2.41 19.13 2.87
C GLU A 106 3.90 18.82 3.13
N SER A 107 4.46 17.88 2.36
CA SER A 107 5.89 17.59 2.37
C SER A 107 6.66 18.54 1.45
N ALA A 108 7.88 18.92 1.87
CA ALA A 108 8.81 19.70 1.05
C ALA A 108 9.17 19.00 -0.27
N ASP A 109 9.06 17.67 -0.29
CA ASP A 109 9.39 16.83 -1.44
C ASP A 109 8.20 16.61 -2.39
N GLY A 110 6.99 17.08 -2.03
CA GLY A 110 5.83 17.11 -2.90
C GLY A 110 4.50 16.67 -2.24
N PRO A 111 3.36 16.93 -2.91
CA PRO A 111 2.00 16.77 -2.34
C PRO A 111 1.54 15.32 -2.18
N ARG A 112 2.33 14.37 -2.67
CA ARG A 112 2.09 12.91 -2.54
C ARG A 112 2.95 12.28 -1.47
N LEU A 113 3.73 13.06 -0.74
CA LEU A 113 4.67 12.53 0.23
C LEU A 113 4.19 12.88 1.62
N LEU A 114 4.19 11.88 2.48
CA LEU A 114 3.87 12.07 3.89
C LEU A 114 4.96 12.93 4.53
N ASN A 115 4.56 13.98 5.23
CA ASN A 115 5.44 14.78 6.05
C ASN A 115 5.93 13.94 7.24
N THR A 116 7.22 13.61 7.26
CA THR A 116 7.82 12.73 8.27
C THR A 116 7.66 13.27 9.69
N GLN A 117 7.76 14.59 9.88
CA GLN A 117 7.59 15.20 11.19
C GLN A 117 6.15 15.07 11.70
N TRP A 118 5.17 15.33 10.82
CA TRP A 118 3.75 15.12 11.14
C TRP A 118 3.49 13.65 11.48
N ALA A 119 4.02 12.74 10.68
CA ALA A 119 3.85 11.30 10.87
C ALA A 119 4.41 10.83 12.22
N MET A 120 5.63 11.27 12.59
CA MET A 120 6.24 10.92 13.87
C MET A 120 5.42 11.38 15.08
N GLN A 121 4.75 12.53 14.99
CA GLN A 121 3.89 13.06 16.06
C GLN A 121 2.60 12.24 16.23
N HIS A 122 2.11 11.63 15.14
CA HIS A 122 0.86 10.89 15.10
C HIS A 122 1.05 9.35 15.08
N MET A 123 2.31 8.88 15.14
CA MET A 123 2.66 7.45 15.23
C MET A 123 2.65 6.89 16.67
N THR A 124 2.57 7.72 17.71
CA THR A 124 2.53 7.29 19.11
C THR A 124 1.13 6.81 19.54
N PRO A 125 0.99 5.67 20.26
CA PRO A 125 -0.33 5.04 20.48
C PRO A 125 -1.11 5.75 21.61
N PRO A 126 -2.43 5.97 21.43
CA PRO A 126 -3.38 4.89 21.66
C PRO A 126 -4.43 4.77 20.55
N ASP A 127 -4.56 3.54 20.06
CA ASP A 127 -5.53 3.08 19.05
C ASP A 127 -5.32 3.62 17.63
N MET A 128 -4.39 3.00 16.90
CA MET A 128 -4.19 3.19 15.45
C MET A 128 -5.45 2.89 14.59
N LYS A 129 -6.56 2.45 15.20
CA LYS A 129 -7.77 1.99 14.49
C LYS A 129 -8.83 3.07 14.22
N THR A 130 -8.61 4.31 14.63
CA THR A 130 -9.55 5.42 14.36
C THR A 130 -8.89 6.79 14.14
N GLY A 131 -7.57 6.83 13.94
CA GLY A 131 -6.81 8.09 13.90
C GLY A 131 -6.77 8.79 12.53
N PRO A 132 -6.32 10.07 12.49
CA PRO A 132 -6.19 10.85 11.25
C PRO A 132 -5.27 10.16 10.22
N MET A 133 -4.26 9.42 10.68
CA MET A 133 -3.36 8.65 9.82
C MET A 133 -4.05 7.49 9.10
N GLU A 134 -4.89 6.72 9.81
CA GLU A 134 -5.62 5.62 9.18
C GLU A 134 -6.67 6.14 8.20
N CYS A 135 -7.36 7.24 8.54
CA CYS A 135 -8.24 7.93 7.60
C CYS A 135 -7.49 8.30 6.33
N LEU A 136 -6.29 8.88 6.46
CA LEU A 136 -5.49 9.34 5.34
C LEU A 136 -5.12 8.20 4.39
N PHE A 137 -4.64 7.07 4.92
CA PHE A 137 -4.28 5.91 4.10
C PHE A 137 -5.50 5.30 3.40
N ASN A 138 -6.65 5.18 4.09
CA ASN A 138 -7.85 4.64 3.47
C ASN A 138 -8.43 5.61 2.43
N ALA A 139 -8.46 6.91 2.71
CA ALA A 139 -8.98 7.93 1.79
C ALA A 139 -8.14 8.00 0.51
N THR A 140 -6.83 8.04 0.64
CA THR A 140 -5.90 8.12 -0.50
C THR A 140 -5.91 6.84 -1.35
N ALA A 141 -5.90 5.66 -0.71
CA ALA A 141 -6.04 4.39 -1.41
C ALA A 141 -7.39 4.28 -2.15
N ALA A 142 -8.51 4.62 -1.51
CA ALA A 142 -9.83 4.55 -2.13
C ALA A 142 -10.01 5.54 -3.30
N ALA A 143 -9.31 6.67 -3.26
CA ALA A 143 -9.30 7.67 -4.32
C ALA A 143 -8.32 7.34 -5.47
N GLY A 144 -7.43 6.36 -5.31
CA GLY A 144 -6.35 6.11 -6.27
C GLY A 144 -5.29 7.22 -6.28
N PHE A 145 -5.07 7.85 -5.13
CA PHE A 145 -4.03 8.85 -4.92
C PHE A 145 -2.84 8.20 -4.19
N ASP A 146 -1.85 7.74 -4.95
CA ASP A 146 -0.69 7.06 -4.37
C ASP A 146 0.13 8.02 -3.51
N VAL A 147 0.17 7.75 -2.20
CA VAL A 147 1.00 8.46 -1.22
C VAL A 147 2.27 7.66 -0.97
N GLY A 148 3.41 8.31 -1.13
CA GLY A 148 4.71 7.78 -0.77
C GLY A 148 5.18 8.24 0.61
N PHE A 149 6.15 7.51 1.15
CA PHE A 149 6.90 7.91 2.34
C PHE A 149 8.38 7.99 1.95
N ILE A 150 9.05 9.08 2.33
CA ILE A 150 10.52 9.12 2.25
C ILE A 150 11.05 8.40 3.48
N GLY A 151 11.50 7.17 3.30
CA GLY A 151 12.29 6.44 4.29
C GLY A 151 13.56 7.22 4.62
N ASN A 152 13.86 7.36 5.92
CA ASN A 152 15.04 8.07 6.43
C ASN A 152 16.26 7.81 5.53
N ARG A 153 16.85 8.88 4.96
CA ARG A 153 18.23 8.81 4.48
C ARG A 153 19.07 8.35 5.67
N PRO A 154 20.03 7.41 5.50
CA PRO A 154 21.01 7.20 6.55
C PRO A 154 21.67 8.55 6.84
N ASN A 155 21.64 8.99 8.10
CA ASN A 155 22.56 9.99 8.60
C ASN A 155 23.96 9.38 8.51
N THR A 156 24.63 9.56 7.39
CA THR A 156 26.08 9.39 7.31
C THR A 156 26.72 10.79 7.36
N PRO A 157 27.47 11.13 8.43
CA PRO A 157 28.53 12.13 8.30
C PRO A 157 29.62 11.65 7.32
#